data_AF-A0A8S8YVJ4-F1
#
_entry.id   AF-A0A8S8YVJ4-F1
#
_cell.length_a   1.000
_cell.length_b   1.000
_cell.length_c   1.000
_cell.angle_alpha   90.00
_cell.angle_beta   90.00
_cell.angle_gamma   90.00
#
_symmetry.space_group_name_H-M   'P 1'
#
loop_
_entity.id
_entity.type
_entity.pdbx_description
1 polymer ?
#
loop_
_entity_poly.entity_id
_entity_poly.type
_entity_poly.pdbx_seq_one_letter_code
_entity_poly.pdbx_strand_id
1 'polypeptide(L)'
;MAGQNAYREIVSCSNCLEYQARRLKIRFRDKTNDDTQYVHTLNSTLIATTRVLVAIMENFQTKDGHIRIPEVLQGYMGNQKEI
;
A
#
# COMPACT_ATOMS: atom_id res chain seq x y z
N MET A 1 -6.65 10.96 -9.81
CA MET A 1 -7.48 11.81 -8.95
C MET A 1 -8.33 12.67 -9.86
N ALA A 2 -9.65 12.43 -9.88
CA ALA A 2 -10.57 13.06 -10.83
C ALA A 2 -10.66 14.58 -10.63
N GLY A 3 -10.74 15.04 -9.38
CA GLY A 3 -10.82 16.48 -9.07
C GLY A 3 -9.52 17.23 -9.37
N GLN A 4 -8.38 16.52 -9.33
CA GLN A 4 -7.05 17.10 -9.53
C GLN A 4 -6.52 16.94 -10.96
N ASN A 5 -7.27 16.27 -11.84
CA ASN A 5 -6.91 15.97 -13.23
C ASN A 5 -5.46 15.46 -13.43
N ALA A 6 -5.01 14.57 -12.54
CA ALA A 6 -3.66 14.05 -12.57
C ALA A 6 -3.53 12.73 -11.81
N TYR A 7 -2.46 12.00 -12.10
CA TYR A 7 -2.00 10.88 -11.28
C TYR A 7 -1.37 11.40 -9.98
N ARG A 8 -1.57 10.65 -8.90
CA ARG A 8 -0.98 10.88 -7.58
C ARG A 8 -0.43 9.57 -7.06
N GLU A 9 0.62 9.64 -6.26
CA GLU A 9 1.26 8.47 -5.66
C GLU A 9 0.30 7.81 -4.65
N ILE A 10 0.01 6.51 -4.81
CA ILE A 10 -0.83 5.75 -3.87
C ILE A 10 -0.01 4.68 -3.12
N VAL A 11 1.00 4.13 -3.78
CA VAL A 11 1.86 3.05 -3.29
C VAL A 11 3.30 3.35 -3.67
N SER A 12 4.23 3.02 -2.77
CA SER A 12 5.66 2.91 -3.05
C SER A 12 6.11 1.48 -2.76
N CYS A 13 6.92 0.91 -3.65
CA CYS A 13 7.49 -0.43 -3.55
C CYS A 13 8.98 -0.36 -3.88
N SER A 14 9.83 -0.93 -3.03
CA SER A 14 11.27 -0.82 -3.15
C SER A 14 11.98 -2.10 -2.74
N ASN A 15 13.01 -2.44 -3.51
CA ASN A 15 14.05 -3.38 -3.12
C ASN A 15 15.27 -2.58 -2.64
N CYS A 16 15.56 -2.63 -1.35
CA CYS A 16 16.66 -1.88 -0.74
C CYS A 16 17.99 -2.65 -0.76
N LEU A 17 18.02 -3.86 -1.34
CA LEU A 17 19.16 -4.77 -1.28
C LEU A 17 19.66 -4.86 0.17
N GLU A 18 20.98 -4.81 0.36
CA GLU A 18 21.61 -4.86 1.67
C GLU A 18 21.69 -3.50 2.38
N TYR A 19 21.21 -2.39 1.81
CA TYR A 19 21.46 -1.03 2.34
C TYR A 19 21.00 -0.89 3.80
N GLN A 20 19.75 -1.25 4.08
CA GLN A 20 19.19 -1.20 5.43
C GLN A 20 19.82 -2.27 6.33
N ALA A 21 20.03 -3.49 5.80
CA ALA A 21 20.63 -4.60 6.53
C ALA A 21 22.06 -4.31 7.00
N ARG A 22 22.88 -3.63 6.19
CA ARG A 22 24.24 -3.19 6.57
C ARG A 22 24.21 -2.19 7.72
N ARG A 23 23.29 -1.21 7.68
CA ARG A 23 23.15 -0.19 8.74
C ARG A 23 22.65 -0.78 10.06
N LEU A 24 21.77 -1.78 9.99
CA LEU A 24 21.15 -2.43 11.16
C LEU A 24 21.86 -3.72 11.59
N LYS A 25 22.92 -4.14 10.88
CA LYS A 25 23.66 -5.39 11.10
C LYS A 25 22.79 -6.66 11.02
N ILE A 26 21.75 -6.66 10.18
CA ILE A 26 20.86 -7.81 9.95
C ILE A 26 21.55 -8.79 9.00
N ARG A 27 21.86 -9.98 9.52
CA ARG A 27 22.64 -11.00 8.79
C ARG A 27 22.00 -12.36 8.93
N PHE A 28 22.26 -13.23 7.96
CA PHE A 28 21.87 -14.65 8.00
C PHE A 28 23.09 -15.54 7.70
N ARG A 29 22.97 -16.82 8.04
CA ARG A 29 23.89 -17.89 7.63
C ARG A 29 23.08 -19.17 7.48
N ASP A 30 23.40 -20.01 6.51
CA ASP A 30 22.67 -21.26 6.29
C ASP A 30 22.99 -22.32 7.34
N LYS A 31 24.26 -22.38 7.79
CA LYS A 31 24.71 -23.27 8.88
C LYS A 31 25.46 -22.49 9.95
N THR A 32 25.48 -23.01 11.17
CA THR A 32 26.11 -22.36 12.35
C THR A 32 27.57 -21.95 12.11
N ASN A 33 28.32 -22.76 11.36
CA ASN A 33 29.74 -22.54 11.12
C ASN A 33 30.06 -21.76 9.83
N ASP A 34 29.05 -21.36 9.05
CA ASP A 34 29.26 -20.59 7.83
C ASP A 34 29.45 -19.10 8.13
N ASP A 35 30.14 -18.41 7.22
CA ASP A 35 30.24 -16.95 7.24
C ASP A 35 28.85 -16.31 7.09
N THR A 36 28.64 -15.23 7.83
CA THR A 36 27.37 -14.49 7.76
C THR A 36 27.30 -13.59 6.54
N GLN A 37 26.14 -13.57 5.88
CA GLN A 37 25.83 -12.67 4.75
C GLN A 37 24.77 -11.65 5.16
N TYR A 38 24.77 -10.47 4.55
CA TYR A 38 23.70 -9.48 4.76
C TYR A 38 22.44 -9.91 4.00
N VAL A 39 21.29 -9.77 4.65
CA VAL A 39 20.01 -10.02 3.97
C VAL A 39 19.65 -8.88 3.02
N HIS A 40 18.82 -9.17 2.03
CA HIS A 40 18.12 -8.13 1.29
C HIS A 40 16.84 -7.73 2.02
N THR A 41 16.52 -6.44 1.97
CA THR A 41 15.31 -5.87 2.57
C THR A 41 14.41 -5.32 1.48
N LEU A 42 13.12 -5.60 1.58
CA LEU A 42 12.09 -5.12 0.67
C LEU A 42 10.96 -4.51 1.46
N ASN A 43 10.29 -3.52 0.89
CA ASN A 43 9.08 -2.95 1.45
C ASN A 43 8.12 -2.53 0.34
N SER A 44 6.83 -2.56 0.65
CA SER A 44 5.77 -2.09 -0.24
C SER A 44 4.59 -1.59 0.58
N THR A 45 4.00 -0.48 0.16
CA THR A 45 2.73 -0.02 0.72
C THR A 45 1.62 -0.95 0.23
N LEU A 46 0.93 -1.64 1.13
CA LEU A 46 -0.25 -2.41 0.75
C LEU A 46 -1.42 -1.47 0.38
N ILE A 47 -1.83 -0.64 1.35
CA ILE A 47 -2.89 0.38 1.17
C ILE A 47 -2.53 1.60 2.03
N ALA A 48 -2.25 2.75 1.40
CA ALA A 48 -2.23 4.04 2.10
C ALA A 48 -3.68 4.54 2.26
N THR A 49 -4.34 4.13 3.35
CA THR A 49 -5.80 4.28 3.54
C THR A 49 -6.30 5.70 3.33
N THR A 50 -5.56 6.71 3.80
CA THR A 50 -5.91 8.13 3.60
C THR A 50 -5.92 8.54 2.13
N ARG A 51 -4.95 8.06 1.33
CA ARG A 51 -4.87 8.36 -0.11
C ARG A 51 -5.92 7.58 -0.91
N VAL A 52 -6.15 6.33 -0.53
CA VAL A 52 -7.16 5.47 -1.16
C VAL A 52 -8.57 5.96 -0.88
N LEU A 53 -8.85 6.49 0.32
CA LEU A 53 -10.15 7.08 0.63
C LEU A 53 -10.47 8.26 -0.31
N VAL A 54 -9.53 9.19 -0.49
CA VAL A 54 -9.69 10.30 -1.45
C VAL A 54 -9.90 9.78 -2.87
N ALA A 55 -9.14 8.76 -3.28
CA ALA A 55 -9.31 8.14 -4.59
C ALA A 55 -10.70 7.50 -4.75
N ILE A 56 -11.22 6.80 -3.74
CA ILE A 56 -12.57 6.22 -3.78
C ILE A 56 -13.61 7.34 -3.86
N MET A 57 -13.54 8.35 -2.99
CA MET A 57 -14.51 9.45 -2.98
C MET A 57 -14.55 10.21 -4.30
N GLU A 58 -13.39 10.58 -4.87
CA GLU A 58 -13.36 11.33 -6.13
C GLU A 58 -13.85 10.51 -7.34
N ASN A 59 -13.58 9.19 -7.38
CA ASN A 59 -13.91 8.35 -8.54
C ASN A 59 -15.28 7.68 -8.45
N PHE A 60 -15.86 7.54 -7.25
CA PHE A 60 -17.15 6.90 -7.02
C PHE A 60 -18.26 7.87 -6.57
N GLN A 61 -18.02 9.18 -6.65
CA GLN A 61 -19.07 10.18 -6.42
C GLN A 61 -20.22 10.05 -7.43
N THR A 62 -21.44 10.27 -6.96
CA THR A 62 -22.65 10.32 -7.78
C THR A 62 -23.03 11.77 -8.10
N LYS A 63 -23.97 11.97 -9.03
CA LYS A 63 -24.50 13.31 -9.37
C LYS A 63 -25.19 13.98 -8.18
N ASP A 64 -25.73 13.18 -7.27
CA ASP A 64 -26.47 13.63 -6.08
C ASP A 64 -25.54 13.88 -4.88
N GLY A 65 -24.23 13.70 -5.04
CA GLY A 65 -23.22 14.01 -4.02
C GLY A 65 -22.87 12.87 -3.05
N HIS A 66 -23.50 11.70 -3.21
CA HIS A 66 -23.17 10.48 -2.47
C HIS A 66 -21.95 9.76 -3.04
N ILE A 67 -21.41 8.79 -2.30
CA ILE A 67 -20.29 7.96 -2.72
C ILE A 67 -20.74 6.50 -2.86
N ARG A 68 -20.66 5.95 -4.07
CA ARG A 68 -20.88 4.51 -4.28
C ARG A 68 -19.77 3.71 -3.63
N ILE A 69 -20.14 2.70 -2.83
CA ILE A 69 -19.18 1.80 -2.21
C ILE A 69 -18.71 0.77 -3.26
N PRO A 70 -17.40 0.65 -3.53
CA PRO A 70 -16.87 -0.39 -4.40
C PRO A 70 -17.36 -1.78 -3.98
N GLU A 71 -17.77 -2.62 -4.93
CA GLU A 71 -18.43 -3.90 -4.67
C GLU A 71 -17.67 -4.78 -3.66
N VAL A 72 -16.35 -4.88 -3.80
CA VAL A 72 -15.47 -5.66 -2.91
C VAL A 72 -15.46 -5.15 -1.45
N LEU A 73 -15.84 -3.88 -1.22
CA LEU A 73 -15.90 -3.28 0.12
C LEU A 73 -17.29 -3.41 0.77
N GLN A 74 -18.34 -3.72 0.02
CA GLN A 74 -19.72 -3.69 0.54
C GLN A 74 -19.94 -4.69 1.69
N GLY A 75 -19.31 -5.88 1.62
CA GLY A 75 -19.39 -6.88 2.69
C GLY A 75 -18.82 -6.38 4.03
N TYR A 76 -17.85 -5.46 4.00
CA TYR A 76 -17.28 -4.83 5.19
C TYR A 76 -18.12 -3.63 5.69
N MET A 77 -19.03 -3.12 4.84
CA MET A 77 -19.88 -1.95 5.09
C MET A 77 -21.34 -2.35 5.34
N GLY A 78 -21.60 -3.55 5.87
CA GLY A 78 -22.96 -4.02 6.14
C GLY A 78 -23.83 -4.17 4.89
N ASN A 79 -23.22 -4.49 3.74
CA ASN A 79 -23.86 -4.59 2.42
C ASN A 79 -24.51 -3.29 1.92
N GLN A 80 -24.09 -2.14 2.46
CA GLN A 80 -24.45 -0.84 1.91
C GLN A 80 -23.81 -0.67 0.53
N LYS A 81 -24.55 -0.05 -0.39
CA LYS A 81 -24.09 0.21 -1.77
C LYS A 81 -23.60 1.65 -1.96
N GLU A 82 -23.98 2.55 -1.07
CA GLU A 82 -23.78 3.99 -1.18
C GLU A 82 -23.77 4.62 0.22
N ILE A 83 -23.02 5.71 0.38
CA ILE A 83 -22.92 6.55 1.59
C ILE A 83 -23.24 7.99 1.19
#